data_AF-A0A2I0UE68-F1
#
_entry.id   AF-A0A2I0UE68-F1
#
_cell.length_a   1.000
_cell.length_b   1.000
_cell.length_c   1.000
_cell.angle_alpha   90.00
_cell.angle_beta   90.00
_cell.angle_gamma   90.00
#
_symmetry.space_group_name_H-M   'P 1'
#
loop_
_entity.id
_entity.type
_entity.pdbx_description
1 polymer ?
#
loop_
_entity_poly.entity_id
_entity_poly.type
_entity_poly.pdbx_seq_one_letter_code
_entity_poly.pdbx_strand_id
1 'polypeptide(L)'
;MQAQNAIRSLEGLEGLGQLTTLHLRDNKLKTLDGFCSSMKCLQYLNLRSNGISSLQEVAKLQVLPMLQTLVLLDNPCSDEPNYRLEVLVLLPRLQRLDKELVEQEERTEANEMQQKRQEEEKSQSGSGDAFPDMCSWGSEKCRYQSYLHLISPLEKRGGLPALVLEVALRLTMAVERIHAREILDSRGNPTVEVDLYTHKGMFRAAVPSGASTGIYEALELRDNDKSRFLGKGVLQAVDHINSTVAPALVGSGLSVVDQEKIDNLMLEMDGTENKSKFGANAILGVSLAVCKAGAAEKDVPLYRHIADLAGNSDLILPVPAFNVINGGSHAGNKLAMQEFMILPVGAESFRDAMRIGAEVYHNLKSVIKEKYGKDATNVGDEGGFAPNILENSEALELLKEAIDKAGYTDKIVIGMDVAASEFYRDGKYDLDFKSPDDPSRYISADELGDLYQSFVRDYPVVSIEDPFDQDDWEAWSKFTANVGIQIVGDDLTVTNPKRIERAVEEKACNCLLLKVNQIGSVTEAIQACKLAQENGWGVMVSHRSGETEDTFIADLVVGLCTGQIKTGAPCRSERLAKYNQLMRIEEELGDEARFAGHNFRNPSVL
;
A
#
# COMPACT_ATOMS: atom_id res chain seq x y z
N MET A 1 -15.70 32.27 -23.12
CA MET A 1 -16.04 33.71 -23.15
C MET A 1 -16.05 34.20 -24.59
N GLN A 2 -16.85 35.21 -24.90
CA GLN A 2 -17.01 35.73 -26.27
C GLN A 2 -15.71 36.41 -26.77
N ALA A 3 -15.46 36.28 -28.07
CA ALA A 3 -14.47 37.08 -28.79
C ALA A 3 -14.85 38.57 -28.77
N GLN A 4 -13.91 39.49 -29.00
CA GLN A 4 -14.18 40.93 -29.19
C GLN A 4 -14.59 41.72 -27.94
N ASN A 5 -13.98 41.44 -26.78
CA ASN A 5 -14.29 42.14 -25.52
C ASN A 5 -13.24 43.16 -25.08
N ALA A 6 -12.24 43.44 -25.93
CA ALA A 6 -11.14 44.36 -25.64
C ALA A 6 -10.39 44.06 -24.31
N ILE A 7 -10.39 42.79 -23.87
CA ILE A 7 -9.76 42.33 -22.63
C ILE A 7 -8.25 42.60 -22.69
N ARG A 8 -7.69 43.16 -21.60
CA ARG A 8 -6.27 43.54 -21.49
C ARG A 8 -5.49 42.78 -20.43
N SER A 9 -6.16 42.31 -19.39
CA SER A 9 -5.60 41.45 -18.34
C SER A 9 -6.54 40.28 -18.07
N LEU A 10 -5.99 39.19 -17.55
CA LEU A 10 -6.73 38.01 -17.11
C LEU A 10 -6.64 37.94 -15.59
N GLU A 11 -7.78 38.09 -14.93
CA GLU A 11 -7.89 38.05 -13.46
C GLU A 11 -9.06 37.14 -13.08
N GLY A 12 -8.94 36.44 -11.94
CA GLY A 12 -10.01 35.59 -11.42
C GLY A 12 -10.27 34.30 -12.19
N LEU A 13 -9.36 33.90 -13.10
CA LEU A 13 -9.43 32.60 -13.78
C LEU A 13 -9.10 31.42 -12.84
N GLU A 14 -8.48 31.70 -11.69
CA GLU A 14 -7.97 30.71 -10.74
C GLU A 14 -9.05 29.78 -10.19
N GLY A 15 -10.30 30.25 -10.10
CA GLY A 15 -11.45 29.45 -9.64
C GLY A 15 -12.09 28.56 -10.73
N LEU A 16 -11.65 28.67 -11.99
CA LEU A 16 -12.25 27.97 -13.14
C LEU A 16 -11.53 26.65 -13.47
N GLY A 17 -11.21 25.84 -12.46
CA GLY A 17 -10.40 24.62 -12.63
C GLY A 17 -11.00 23.54 -13.55
N GLN A 18 -12.32 23.57 -13.76
CA GLN A 18 -13.03 22.65 -14.67
C GLN A 18 -13.12 23.16 -16.11
N LEU A 19 -12.58 24.33 -16.42
CA LEU A 19 -12.66 24.91 -17.75
C LEU A 19 -11.78 24.13 -18.74
N THR A 20 -12.41 23.47 -19.71
CA THR A 20 -11.69 22.66 -20.72
C THR A 20 -11.33 23.44 -21.99
N THR A 21 -12.09 24.48 -22.30
CA THR A 21 -11.96 25.27 -23.53
C THR A 21 -12.08 26.76 -23.22
N LEU A 22 -11.09 27.55 -23.64
CA LEU A 22 -11.09 28.99 -23.46
C LEU A 22 -10.81 29.70 -24.79
N HIS A 23 -11.77 30.52 -25.21
CA HIS A 23 -11.62 31.43 -26.33
C HIS A 23 -11.40 32.86 -25.82
N LEU A 24 -10.25 33.42 -26.16
CA LEU A 24 -9.80 34.79 -25.88
C LEU A 24 -9.40 35.52 -27.17
N ARG A 25 -9.85 35.05 -28.33
CA ARG A 25 -9.53 35.69 -29.62
C ARG A 25 -10.08 37.11 -29.73
N ASP A 26 -9.43 37.92 -30.56
CA ASP A 26 -9.84 39.30 -30.89
C ASP A 26 -9.94 40.18 -29.63
N ASN A 27 -8.91 40.13 -28.79
CA ASN A 27 -8.80 40.96 -27.58
C ASN A 27 -7.54 41.83 -27.65
N LYS A 28 -7.10 42.38 -26.52
CA LYS A 28 -5.96 43.30 -26.40
C LYS A 28 -4.95 42.79 -25.37
N LEU A 29 -4.88 41.47 -25.17
CA LEU A 29 -3.94 40.84 -24.24
C LEU A 29 -2.52 41.04 -24.75
N LYS A 30 -1.66 41.59 -23.92
CA LYS A 30 -0.21 41.69 -24.18
C LYS A 30 0.61 40.71 -23.33
N THR A 31 0.04 40.33 -22.20
CA THR A 31 0.60 39.38 -21.25
C THR A 31 -0.34 38.21 -21.06
N LEU A 32 0.24 37.05 -20.75
CA LEU A 32 -0.47 35.84 -20.35
C LEU A 32 -0.44 35.62 -18.82
N ASP A 33 -0.12 36.67 -18.07
CA ASP A 33 -0.31 36.70 -16.61
C ASP A 33 -1.79 36.50 -16.27
N GLY A 34 -2.05 35.56 -15.36
CA GLY A 34 -3.40 35.13 -14.98
C GLY A 34 -3.71 33.69 -15.37
N PHE A 35 -2.93 33.08 -16.26
CA PHE A 35 -2.89 31.62 -16.37
C PHE A 35 -2.09 31.03 -15.22
N CYS A 36 -2.65 30.01 -14.57
CA CYS A 36 -2.04 29.37 -13.41
C CYS A 36 -2.35 27.87 -13.40
N SER A 37 -1.64 27.14 -12.55
CA SER A 37 -1.73 25.68 -12.43
C SER A 37 -3.07 25.17 -11.91
N SER A 38 -3.97 26.04 -11.41
CA SER A 38 -5.32 25.64 -11.00
C SER A 38 -6.24 25.34 -12.19
N MET A 39 -5.91 25.83 -13.40
CA MET A 39 -6.65 25.57 -14.64
C MET A 39 -6.31 24.19 -15.24
N LYS A 40 -6.38 23.14 -14.40
CA LYS A 40 -5.86 21.79 -14.68
C LYS A 40 -6.55 21.09 -15.86
N CYS A 41 -7.80 21.44 -16.15
CA CYS A 41 -8.58 20.81 -17.22
C CYS A 41 -8.48 21.51 -18.58
N LEU A 42 -7.80 22.67 -18.68
CA LEU A 42 -7.79 23.46 -19.91
C LEU A 42 -6.99 22.76 -21.02
N GLN A 43 -7.71 22.29 -22.04
CA GLN A 43 -7.16 21.53 -23.17
C GLN A 43 -7.04 22.36 -24.45
N TYR A 44 -7.95 23.33 -24.63
CA TYR A 44 -7.99 24.19 -25.81
C TYR A 44 -7.93 25.66 -25.41
N LEU A 45 -6.94 26.39 -25.93
CA LEU A 45 -6.78 27.82 -25.72
C LEU A 45 -6.63 28.54 -27.06
N ASN A 46 -7.49 29.52 -27.30
CA ASN A 46 -7.46 30.34 -28.51
C ASN A 46 -7.22 31.81 -28.16
N LEU A 47 -6.02 32.28 -28.45
CA LEU A 47 -5.48 33.62 -28.22
C LEU A 47 -5.30 34.41 -29.52
N ARG A 48 -5.89 33.96 -30.64
CA ARG A 48 -5.77 34.61 -31.96
C ARG A 48 -6.09 36.12 -31.91
N SER A 49 -5.40 36.95 -32.68
CA SER A 49 -5.68 38.39 -32.77
C SER A 49 -5.62 39.10 -31.40
N ASN A 50 -4.48 38.98 -30.72
CA ASN A 50 -4.16 39.73 -29.50
C ASN A 50 -2.88 40.56 -29.72
N GLY A 51 -2.31 41.12 -28.66
CA GLY A 51 -1.09 41.92 -28.69
C GLY A 51 0.13 41.21 -28.06
N ILE A 52 0.17 39.88 -28.07
CA ILE A 52 1.26 39.09 -27.48
C ILE A 52 2.49 39.22 -28.37
N SER A 53 3.53 39.90 -27.87
CA SER A 53 4.65 40.33 -28.70
C SER A 53 5.93 39.52 -28.56
N SER A 54 5.98 38.60 -27.59
CA SER A 54 7.15 37.77 -27.35
C SER A 54 6.75 36.35 -26.99
N LEU A 55 7.53 35.37 -27.47
CA LEU A 55 7.42 33.98 -27.06
C LEU A 55 7.71 33.72 -25.58
N GLN A 56 8.37 34.64 -24.86
CA GLN A 56 8.52 34.55 -23.40
C GLN A 56 7.17 34.58 -22.68
N GLU A 57 6.16 35.26 -23.24
CA GLU A 57 4.80 35.24 -22.69
C GLU A 57 4.16 33.87 -22.85
N VAL A 58 4.45 33.17 -23.95
CA VAL A 58 3.96 31.81 -24.21
C VAL A 58 4.53 30.81 -23.21
N ALA A 59 5.75 31.03 -22.71
CA ALA A 59 6.37 30.20 -21.67
C ALA A 59 5.52 30.14 -20.37
N LYS A 60 4.75 31.19 -20.08
CA LYS A 60 3.84 31.21 -18.91
C LYS A 60 2.74 30.15 -19.00
N LEU A 61 2.43 29.65 -20.19
CA LEU A 61 1.46 28.58 -20.40
C LEU A 61 1.99 27.19 -20.01
N GLN A 62 3.28 27.03 -19.68
CA GLN A 62 3.86 25.78 -19.18
C GLN A 62 3.16 25.27 -17.91
N VAL A 63 2.53 26.18 -17.17
CA VAL A 63 1.74 25.86 -15.97
C VAL A 63 0.45 25.08 -16.26
N LEU A 64 0.04 24.95 -17.53
CA LEU A 64 -1.20 24.29 -17.94
C LEU A 64 -0.95 22.83 -18.34
N PRO A 65 -1.19 21.84 -17.47
CA PRO A 65 -0.69 20.47 -17.65
C PRO A 65 -1.40 19.70 -18.78
N MET A 66 -2.63 20.09 -19.11
CA MET A 66 -3.50 19.41 -20.09
C MET A 66 -3.66 20.17 -21.41
N LEU A 67 -2.92 21.28 -21.61
CA LEU A 67 -3.05 22.09 -22.82
C LEU A 67 -2.58 21.30 -24.05
N GLN A 68 -3.52 20.95 -24.94
CA GLN A 68 -3.28 20.15 -26.14
C GLN A 68 -3.36 20.98 -27.42
N THR A 69 -4.21 22.02 -27.45
CA THR A 69 -4.39 22.88 -28.63
C THR A 69 -4.22 24.35 -28.26
N LEU A 70 -3.32 25.03 -28.95
CA LEU A 70 -3.05 26.46 -28.81
C LEU A 70 -3.20 27.17 -30.15
N VAL A 71 -3.87 28.32 -30.15
CA VAL A 71 -3.97 29.20 -31.33
C VAL A 71 -3.48 30.59 -30.96
N LEU A 72 -2.41 31.03 -31.61
CA LEU A 72 -1.73 32.33 -31.42
C LEU A 72 -1.65 33.14 -32.72
N LEU A 73 -2.16 32.65 -33.86
CA LEU A 73 -2.24 33.41 -35.12
C LEU A 73 -2.65 34.88 -34.93
N ASP A 74 -2.15 35.76 -35.78
CA ASP A 74 -2.43 37.20 -35.75
C ASP A 74 -1.99 37.88 -34.43
N ASN A 75 -0.99 37.33 -33.73
CA ASN A 75 -0.24 38.01 -32.67
C ASN A 75 1.16 38.36 -33.18
N PRO A 76 1.79 39.45 -32.71
CA PRO A 76 3.14 39.79 -33.17
C PRO A 76 4.19 38.70 -32.89
N CYS A 77 4.05 37.87 -31.85
CA CYS A 77 4.95 36.73 -31.61
C CYS A 77 4.87 35.64 -32.69
N SER A 78 3.75 35.55 -33.44
CA SER A 78 3.60 34.57 -34.52
C SER A 78 4.41 34.90 -35.78
N ASP A 79 4.97 36.11 -35.85
CA ASP A 79 5.88 36.54 -36.93
C ASP A 79 7.37 36.29 -36.59
N GLU A 80 7.68 35.76 -35.38
CA GLU A 80 9.06 35.47 -34.99
C GLU A 80 9.67 34.33 -35.84
N PRO A 81 10.96 34.38 -36.18
CA PRO A 81 11.65 33.27 -36.85
C PRO A 81 11.53 31.98 -36.04
N ASN A 82 11.31 30.85 -36.72
CA ASN A 82 11.13 29.54 -36.08
C ASN A 82 9.99 29.48 -35.06
N TYR A 83 9.04 30.42 -35.11
CA TYR A 83 7.93 30.55 -34.17
C TYR A 83 7.32 29.21 -33.72
N ARG A 84 6.99 28.32 -34.67
CA ARG A 84 6.41 27.02 -34.34
C ARG A 84 7.35 26.14 -33.51
N LEU A 85 8.61 26.02 -33.92
CA LEU A 85 9.60 25.21 -33.20
C LEU A 85 9.87 25.77 -31.80
N GLU A 86 9.96 27.09 -31.66
CA GLU A 86 10.16 27.75 -30.37
C GLU A 86 8.98 27.52 -29.42
N VAL A 87 7.74 27.59 -29.91
CA VAL A 87 6.55 27.26 -29.11
C VAL A 87 6.59 25.79 -28.67
N LEU A 88 7.07 24.87 -29.52
CA LEU A 88 7.20 23.46 -29.17
C LEU A 88 8.31 23.18 -28.16
N VAL A 89 9.41 23.94 -28.19
CA VAL A 89 10.44 23.88 -27.13
C VAL A 89 9.83 24.31 -25.78
N LEU A 90 9.00 25.35 -25.78
CA LEU A 90 8.34 25.83 -24.56
C LEU A 90 7.19 24.91 -24.10
N LEU A 91 6.44 24.32 -25.02
CA LEU A 91 5.24 23.52 -24.76
C LEU A 91 5.32 22.17 -25.51
N PRO A 92 6.20 21.24 -25.08
CA PRO A 92 6.50 20.02 -25.85
C PRO A 92 5.32 19.04 -25.93
N ARG A 93 4.32 19.17 -25.06
CA ARG A 93 3.13 18.30 -25.01
C ARG A 93 2.00 18.73 -25.96
N LEU A 94 2.15 19.87 -26.64
CA LEU A 94 1.12 20.42 -27.51
C LEU A 94 0.86 19.48 -28.70
N GLN A 95 -0.40 19.18 -28.99
CA GLN A 95 -0.80 18.30 -30.12
C GLN A 95 -1.14 19.10 -31.38
N ARG A 96 -1.65 20.33 -31.21
CA ARG A 96 -2.00 21.23 -32.31
C ARG A 96 -1.57 22.66 -32.01
N LEU A 97 -0.89 23.29 -32.97
CA LEU A 97 -0.55 24.71 -32.95
C LEU A 97 -1.18 25.39 -34.16
N ASP A 98 -1.92 26.47 -33.91
CA ASP A 98 -2.54 27.29 -34.96
C ASP A 98 -3.50 26.54 -35.89
N LYS A 99 -4.18 25.53 -35.30
CA LYS A 99 -5.12 24.58 -35.93
C LYS A 99 -4.48 23.48 -36.77
N GLU A 100 -3.17 23.51 -36.94
CA GLU A 100 -2.40 22.45 -37.60
C GLU A 100 -1.95 21.41 -36.57
N LEU A 101 -1.85 20.15 -36.99
CA LEU A 101 -1.26 19.09 -36.16
C LEU A 101 0.24 19.36 -36.03
N VAL A 102 0.80 19.03 -34.86
CA VAL A 102 2.24 19.04 -34.65
C VAL A 102 2.80 17.72 -35.17
N GLU A 103 3.53 17.78 -36.27
CA GLU A 103 4.10 16.59 -36.92
C GLU A 103 5.31 16.05 -36.12
N GLN A 104 5.61 14.76 -36.29
CA GLN A 104 6.73 14.12 -35.58
C GLN A 104 8.10 14.71 -35.98
N GLU A 105 8.21 15.23 -37.21
CA GLU A 105 9.40 15.92 -37.70
C GLU A 105 9.63 17.23 -36.93
N GLU A 106 8.60 18.07 -36.78
CA GLU A 106 8.67 19.32 -36.01
C GLU A 106 9.08 19.08 -34.54
N ARG A 107 8.61 17.99 -33.93
CA ARG A 107 9.01 17.61 -32.55
C ARG A 107 10.49 17.25 -32.47
N THR A 108 10.99 16.56 -33.49
CA THR A 108 12.38 16.14 -33.56
C THR A 108 13.27 17.36 -33.72
N GLU A 109 12.92 18.27 -34.64
CA GLU A 109 13.62 19.54 -34.86
C GLU A 109 13.61 20.44 -33.61
N ALA A 110 12.49 20.54 -32.90
CA ALA A 110 12.40 21.30 -31.65
C ALA A 110 13.31 20.72 -30.55
N ASN A 111 13.34 19.39 -30.39
CA ASN A 111 14.22 18.73 -29.43
C ASN A 111 15.71 18.92 -29.77
N GLU A 112 16.08 18.81 -31.05
CA GLU A 112 17.45 19.08 -31.51
C GLU A 112 17.84 20.54 -31.28
N MET A 113 16.92 21.48 -31.51
CA MET A 113 17.13 22.90 -31.23
C MET A 113 17.39 23.14 -29.73
N GLN A 114 16.65 22.46 -28.85
CA GLN A 114 16.85 22.55 -27.40
C GLN A 114 18.18 21.93 -26.95
N GLN A 115 18.57 20.79 -27.51
CA GLN A 115 19.83 20.13 -27.19
C GLN A 115 21.04 20.97 -27.61
N LYS A 116 21.02 21.55 -28.82
CA LYS A 116 22.08 22.46 -29.29
C LYS A 116 22.28 23.66 -28.35
N ARG A 117 21.19 24.26 -27.86
CA ARG A 117 21.26 25.37 -26.88
C ARG A 117 21.93 24.94 -25.58
N GLN A 118 21.59 23.77 -25.05
CA GLN A 118 22.19 23.23 -23.83
C GLN A 118 23.67 22.88 -23.99
N GLU A 119 24.08 22.41 -25.17
CA GLU A 119 25.47 22.14 -25.50
C GLU A 119 26.29 23.42 -25.65
N GLU A 120 25.72 24.46 -26.28
CA GLU A 120 26.33 25.79 -26.40
C GLU A 120 26.52 26.44 -25.02
N GLU A 121 25.54 26.36 -24.11
CA GLU A 121 25.66 26.84 -22.72
C GLU A 121 26.71 26.08 -21.91
N LYS A 122 26.85 24.77 -22.10
CA LYS A 122 27.92 23.96 -21.48
C LYS A 122 29.30 24.29 -22.05
N SER A 123 29.40 24.62 -23.33
CA SER A 123 30.67 24.99 -23.97
C SER A 123 31.19 26.37 -23.52
N GLN A 124 30.29 27.28 -23.13
CA GLN A 124 30.64 28.62 -22.64
C GLN A 124 31.05 28.65 -21.16
N SER A 125 30.82 27.59 -20.39
CA SER A 125 31.21 27.49 -18.96
C SER A 125 32.56 26.79 -18.71
N GLY A 126 33.30 26.43 -19.77
CA GLY A 126 34.51 25.59 -19.70
C GLY A 126 35.89 26.27 -19.69
N SER A 127 36.01 27.58 -19.50
CA SER A 127 37.33 28.26 -19.48
C SER A 127 37.51 29.21 -18.29
N GLY A 128 38.29 28.82 -17.28
CA GLY A 128 38.82 29.74 -16.26
C GLY A 128 39.17 29.10 -14.90
N ASP A 129 40.40 28.59 -14.81
CA ASP A 129 41.33 28.46 -13.67
C ASP A 129 40.89 28.04 -12.24
N ALA A 130 41.73 27.13 -11.71
CA ALA A 130 41.64 26.35 -10.48
C ALA A 130 41.78 27.12 -9.15
N PHE A 131 41.21 26.56 -8.06
CA PHE A 131 41.81 26.35 -6.70
C PHE A 131 40.79 25.67 -5.73
N PRO A 132 41.20 25.05 -4.60
CA PRO A 132 41.33 23.58 -4.45
C PRO A 132 40.28 22.90 -3.55
N ASP A 133 40.35 21.56 -3.56
CA ASP A 133 39.73 20.56 -2.66
C ASP A 133 39.16 21.03 -1.32
N MET A 134 37.91 20.63 -1.05
CA MET A 134 37.49 20.19 0.28
C MET A 134 36.49 19.04 0.16
N CYS A 135 37.00 17.83 0.34
CA CYS A 135 36.21 16.69 0.78
C CYS A 135 35.92 16.84 2.29
N SER A 136 34.78 16.30 2.72
CA SER A 136 34.28 16.09 4.10
C SER A 136 33.28 17.11 4.66
N TRP A 137 32.39 16.56 5.50
CA TRP A 137 31.20 17.11 6.17
C TRP A 137 29.86 16.83 5.49
N GLY A 138 29.45 15.56 5.58
CA GLY A 138 28.06 15.24 5.87
C GLY A 138 27.66 15.82 7.22
N SER A 139 26.52 16.50 7.24
CA SER A 139 25.61 16.62 8.38
C SER A 139 24.34 17.32 7.90
N GLU A 140 23.20 16.66 8.13
CA GLU A 140 21.77 17.02 8.16
C GLU A 140 21.29 18.49 8.32
N LYS A 141 22.00 19.50 7.84
CA LYS A 141 21.55 20.91 7.88
C LYS A 141 21.88 21.65 6.58
N CYS A 142 21.34 21.21 5.44
CA CYS A 142 21.38 22.01 4.20
C CYS A 142 20.35 21.59 3.13
N ARG A 143 19.12 21.23 3.53
CA ARG A 143 17.97 21.13 2.59
C ARG A 143 16.80 22.05 2.91
N TYR A 144 17.00 23.04 3.80
CA TYR A 144 16.02 24.07 4.15
C TYR A 144 16.34 25.47 3.59
N GLN A 145 17.35 25.62 2.72
CA GLN A 145 17.76 26.92 2.18
C GLN A 145 17.45 27.15 0.70
N SER A 146 16.98 26.14 -0.04
CA SER A 146 16.66 26.29 -1.46
C SER A 146 15.35 27.05 -1.74
N TYR A 147 14.50 27.22 -0.72
CA TYR A 147 13.25 28.01 -0.83
C TYR A 147 13.39 29.47 -0.40
N LEU A 148 14.56 29.90 0.11
CA LEU A 148 14.78 31.28 0.56
C LEU A 148 15.41 32.19 -0.50
N HIS A 149 15.81 31.68 -1.67
CA HIS A 149 16.36 32.52 -2.76
C HIS A 149 15.33 33.03 -3.77
N LEU A 150 14.07 32.58 -3.69
CA LEU A 150 12.97 33.17 -4.47
C LEU A 150 12.20 34.27 -3.72
N ILE A 151 12.65 34.67 -2.53
CA ILE A 151 12.09 35.81 -1.78
C ILE A 151 13.20 36.85 -1.52
N SER A 152 13.64 37.50 -2.58
CA SER A 152 14.25 38.84 -2.55
C SER A 152 14.10 39.42 -3.95
N PRO A 153 12.99 40.13 -4.23
CA PRO A 153 12.85 41.49 -3.77
C PRO A 153 11.42 41.83 -3.29
N LEU A 154 11.09 41.49 -2.03
CA LEU A 154 9.90 42.02 -1.33
C LEU A 154 10.20 42.61 0.06
N GLU A 155 11.48 42.74 0.44
CA GLU A 155 11.87 43.37 1.73
C GLU A 155 11.80 44.90 1.74
N LYS A 156 11.31 45.56 0.68
CA LYS A 156 11.18 47.03 0.66
C LYS A 156 9.77 47.60 0.63
N ARG A 157 8.72 46.77 0.61
CA ARG A 157 7.33 47.27 0.74
C ARG A 157 6.44 46.26 1.46
N GLY A 158 6.35 46.38 2.79
CA GLY A 158 5.28 45.82 3.62
C GLY A 158 5.15 44.30 3.58
N GLY A 159 5.93 43.61 4.41
CA GLY A 159 5.94 42.14 4.47
C GLY A 159 4.58 41.52 4.82
N LEU A 160 4.24 40.44 4.13
CA LEU A 160 3.32 39.45 4.68
C LEU A 160 3.99 38.80 5.90
N PRO A 161 3.34 38.73 7.06
CA PRO A 161 3.94 38.14 8.25
C PRO A 161 4.20 36.64 8.01
N ALA A 162 5.30 36.10 8.54
CA ALA A 162 5.67 34.68 8.45
C ALA A 162 4.53 33.70 8.79
N LEU A 163 3.58 34.18 9.61
CA LEU A 163 2.32 33.51 9.92
C LEU A 163 1.49 33.13 8.69
N VAL A 164 1.46 33.97 7.65
CA VAL A 164 0.67 33.72 6.42
C VAL A 164 1.30 32.62 5.56
N LEU A 165 2.63 32.54 5.52
CA LEU A 165 3.34 31.51 4.79
C LEU A 165 3.18 30.14 5.49
N GLU A 166 3.28 30.13 6.82
CA GLU A 166 3.04 28.92 7.62
C GLU A 166 1.59 28.44 7.53
N VAL A 167 0.61 29.36 7.54
CA VAL A 167 -0.80 29.03 7.35
C VAL A 167 -1.07 28.52 5.93
N ALA A 168 -0.44 29.11 4.90
CA ALA A 168 -0.58 28.63 3.52
C ALA A 168 0.00 27.22 3.33
N LEU A 169 1.18 26.94 3.89
CA LEU A 169 1.79 25.60 3.88
C LEU A 169 0.97 24.57 4.66
N ARG A 170 0.41 24.95 5.82
CA ARG A 170 -0.50 24.06 6.57
C ARG A 170 -1.79 23.78 5.81
N LEU A 171 -2.33 24.76 5.09
CA LEU A 171 -3.54 24.59 4.27
C LEU A 171 -3.31 23.69 3.05
N THR A 172 -2.09 23.65 2.50
CA THR A 172 -1.78 22.76 1.37
C THR A 172 -1.60 21.32 1.83
N MET A 173 -0.95 21.06 2.97
CA MET A 173 -0.64 19.67 3.38
C MET A 173 -1.77 18.99 4.20
N ALA A 174 -2.90 19.67 4.40
CA ALA A 174 -4.00 19.21 5.24
C ALA A 174 -5.06 18.41 4.48
N VAL A 175 -5.86 17.67 5.25
CA VAL A 175 -7.05 16.97 4.76
C VAL A 175 -8.13 17.98 4.38
N GLU A 176 -8.60 17.93 3.14
CA GLU A 176 -9.69 18.80 2.65
C GLU A 176 -11.07 18.16 2.88
N ARG A 177 -11.15 16.84 2.70
CA ARG A 177 -12.40 16.08 2.86
C ARG A 177 -12.10 14.61 3.13
N ILE A 178 -12.93 13.98 3.94
CA ILE A 178 -12.98 12.52 4.09
C ILE A 178 -14.41 12.07 3.79
N HIS A 179 -14.57 10.94 3.12
CA HIS A 179 -15.85 10.31 2.91
C HIS A 179 -15.72 8.79 2.94
N ALA A 180 -16.49 8.17 3.82
CA ALA A 180 -16.59 6.72 3.93
C ALA A 180 -17.85 6.19 3.24
N ARG A 181 -17.76 4.95 2.77
CA ARG A 181 -18.86 4.18 2.21
C ARG A 181 -18.75 2.71 2.57
N GLU A 182 -19.86 2.00 2.38
CA GLU A 182 -19.91 0.55 2.48
C GLU A 182 -19.64 -0.08 1.10
N ILE A 183 -18.69 -1.02 1.04
CA ILE A 183 -18.41 -1.89 -0.11
C ILE A 183 -18.55 -3.36 0.32
N LEU A 184 -18.26 -4.32 -0.58
CA LEU A 184 -18.25 -5.74 -0.24
C LEU A 184 -16.83 -6.30 -0.25
N ASP A 185 -16.52 -7.16 0.73
CA ASP A 185 -15.31 -7.97 0.76
C ASP A 185 -15.37 -9.17 -0.21
N SER A 186 -14.30 -9.94 -0.27
CA SER A 186 -14.13 -11.11 -1.13
C SER A 186 -15.09 -12.27 -0.82
N ARG A 187 -15.79 -12.22 0.32
CA ARG A 187 -16.82 -13.17 0.74
C ARG A 187 -18.24 -12.61 0.55
N GLY A 188 -18.36 -11.39 0.02
CA GLY A 188 -19.64 -10.72 -0.21
C GLY A 188 -20.26 -10.12 1.06
N ASN A 189 -19.49 -9.95 2.14
CA ASN A 189 -19.96 -9.24 3.34
C ASN A 189 -19.62 -7.75 3.24
N PRO A 190 -20.43 -6.86 3.83
CA PRO A 190 -20.08 -5.45 3.90
C PRO A 190 -18.73 -5.16 4.56
N THR A 191 -18.02 -4.15 4.09
CA THR A 191 -16.85 -3.58 4.77
C THR A 191 -16.72 -2.08 4.47
N VAL A 192 -15.84 -1.39 5.21
CA VAL A 192 -15.63 0.05 5.14
C VAL A 192 -14.60 0.39 4.05
N GLU A 193 -14.92 1.37 3.20
CA GLU A 193 -13.98 2.05 2.31
C GLU A 193 -13.99 3.55 2.60
N VAL A 194 -12.81 4.17 2.57
CA VAL A 194 -12.61 5.60 2.82
C VAL A 194 -11.91 6.26 1.64
N ASP A 195 -12.48 7.35 1.15
CA ASP A 195 -11.79 8.32 0.31
C ASP A 195 -11.36 9.52 1.14
N LEU A 196 -10.07 9.84 1.10
CA LEU A 196 -9.49 11.06 1.65
C LEU A 196 -9.04 11.98 0.51
N TYR A 197 -9.33 13.26 0.61
CA TYR A 197 -9.03 14.26 -0.40
C TYR A 197 -8.04 15.28 0.16
N THR A 198 -7.00 15.57 -0.62
CA THR A 198 -6.07 16.69 -0.42
C THR A 198 -5.89 17.42 -1.76
N HIS A 199 -5.10 18.49 -1.77
CA HIS A 199 -4.76 19.20 -3.00
C HIS A 199 -4.04 18.32 -4.05
N LYS A 200 -3.42 17.20 -3.61
CA LYS A 200 -2.75 16.20 -4.47
C LYS A 200 -3.74 15.27 -5.16
N GLY A 201 -4.95 15.09 -4.62
CA GLY A 201 -5.98 14.26 -5.22
C GLY A 201 -6.81 13.48 -4.21
N MET A 202 -7.35 12.35 -4.66
CA MET A 202 -8.15 11.44 -3.85
C MET A 202 -7.37 10.15 -3.57
N PHE A 203 -7.32 9.76 -2.30
CA PHE A 203 -6.65 8.56 -1.80
C PHE A 203 -7.67 7.64 -1.18
N ARG A 204 -7.67 6.38 -1.61
CA ARG A 204 -8.70 5.40 -1.23
C ARG A 204 -8.08 4.26 -0.45
N ALA A 205 -8.73 3.85 0.63
CA ALA A 205 -8.41 2.62 1.33
C ALA A 205 -9.65 1.84 1.73
N ALA A 206 -9.56 0.50 1.68
CA ALA A 206 -10.60 -0.39 2.17
C ALA A 206 -10.09 -1.30 3.30
N VAL A 207 -10.99 -1.69 4.19
CA VAL A 207 -10.66 -2.44 5.41
C VAL A 207 -10.96 -3.94 5.22
N PRO A 208 -10.02 -4.85 5.51
CA PRO A 208 -10.28 -6.28 5.47
C PRO A 208 -11.03 -6.76 6.75
N SER A 209 -11.57 -7.98 6.72
CA SER A 209 -12.34 -8.59 7.82
C SER A 209 -11.99 -10.08 8.00
N GLY A 210 -11.89 -10.54 9.25
CA GLY A 210 -11.56 -11.94 9.59
C GLY A 210 -12.74 -12.92 9.51
N ALA A 211 -12.47 -14.23 9.50
CA ALA A 211 -13.46 -15.29 9.74
C ALA A 211 -13.31 -15.80 11.18
N SER A 212 -12.13 -16.34 11.48
CA SER A 212 -11.63 -16.64 12.81
C SER A 212 -10.95 -15.37 13.33
N THR A 213 -11.47 -14.87 14.45
CA THR A 213 -11.01 -13.63 15.09
C THR A 213 -10.65 -13.96 16.52
N GLY A 214 -9.40 -13.74 16.91
CA GLY A 214 -8.97 -13.83 18.30
C GLY A 214 -9.83 -12.94 19.20
N ILE A 215 -10.07 -13.39 20.43
CA ILE A 215 -10.98 -12.68 21.36
C ILE A 215 -10.42 -11.34 21.84
N TYR A 216 -9.13 -11.08 21.55
CA TYR A 216 -8.38 -9.89 21.94
C TYR A 216 -8.19 -8.87 20.81
N GLU A 217 -8.73 -9.12 19.61
CA GLU A 217 -8.68 -8.15 18.51
C GLU A 217 -9.41 -6.84 18.86
N ALA A 218 -8.95 -5.73 18.26
CA ALA A 218 -9.72 -4.49 18.27
C ALA A 218 -11.10 -4.71 17.60
N LEU A 219 -12.12 -4.01 18.09
CA LEU A 219 -13.51 -4.29 17.73
C LEU A 219 -13.79 -3.91 16.27
N GLU A 220 -14.16 -4.90 15.45
CA GLU A 220 -14.80 -4.64 14.16
C GLU A 220 -16.28 -4.29 14.37
N LEU A 221 -16.67 -3.02 14.18
CA LEU A 221 -18.04 -2.57 14.45
C LEU A 221 -18.98 -3.01 13.32
N ARG A 222 -19.97 -3.84 13.68
CA ARG A 222 -21.06 -4.33 12.82
C ARG A 222 -22.42 -3.82 13.30
N ASP A 223 -23.35 -3.63 12.36
CA ASP A 223 -24.66 -3.05 12.63
C ASP A 223 -25.57 -3.98 13.46
N ASN A 224 -25.36 -5.29 13.38
CA ASN A 224 -26.16 -6.33 14.04
C ASN A 224 -27.67 -6.32 13.69
N ASP A 225 -28.07 -5.60 12.63
CA ASP A 225 -29.42 -5.66 12.07
C ASP A 225 -29.61 -6.94 11.24
N LYS A 226 -30.25 -7.95 11.81
CA LYS A 226 -30.50 -9.24 11.14
C LYS A 226 -31.29 -9.12 9.84
N SER A 227 -32.03 -8.03 9.62
CA SER A 227 -32.77 -7.80 8.38
C SER A 227 -31.90 -7.34 7.20
N ARG A 228 -30.66 -6.88 7.48
CA ARG A 228 -29.73 -6.32 6.49
C ARG A 228 -28.38 -7.04 6.55
N PHE A 229 -27.98 -7.64 5.43
CA PHE A 229 -26.71 -8.38 5.32
C PHE A 229 -26.49 -9.38 6.47
N LEU A 230 -27.57 -10.02 6.95
CA LEU A 230 -27.53 -11.00 8.05
C LEU A 230 -26.92 -10.45 9.36
N GLY A 231 -27.05 -9.15 9.63
CA GLY A 231 -26.44 -8.48 10.78
C GLY A 231 -25.04 -7.93 10.53
N LYS A 232 -24.48 -8.13 9.33
CA LYS A 232 -23.09 -7.76 9.01
C LYS A 232 -22.95 -6.40 8.32
N GLY A 233 -23.97 -5.53 8.34
CA GLY A 233 -23.81 -4.16 7.86
C GLY A 233 -22.71 -3.40 8.61
N VAL A 234 -22.15 -2.36 7.99
CA VAL A 234 -21.14 -1.47 8.62
C VAL A 234 -21.53 0.01 8.56
N LEU A 235 -22.83 0.30 8.46
CA LEU A 235 -23.32 1.68 8.33
C LEU A 235 -22.99 2.52 9.57
N GLN A 236 -23.00 1.93 10.77
CA GLN A 236 -22.60 2.65 11.98
C GLN A 236 -21.13 3.10 11.92
N ALA A 237 -20.22 2.23 11.48
CA ALA A 237 -18.80 2.57 11.30
C ALA A 237 -18.61 3.66 10.23
N VAL A 238 -19.32 3.54 9.10
CA VAL A 238 -19.33 4.55 8.02
C VAL A 238 -19.86 5.90 8.54
N ASP A 239 -20.91 5.89 9.34
CA ASP A 239 -21.51 7.09 9.92
C ASP A 239 -20.59 7.76 10.95
N HIS A 240 -19.87 6.97 11.78
CA HIS A 240 -18.84 7.49 12.68
C HIS A 240 -17.74 8.22 11.90
N ILE A 241 -17.27 7.66 10.78
CA ILE A 241 -16.28 8.33 9.94
C ILE A 241 -16.85 9.64 9.39
N ASN A 242 -17.98 9.56 8.68
CA ASN A 242 -18.54 10.70 7.95
C ASN A 242 -18.98 11.85 8.88
N SER A 243 -19.54 11.53 10.04
CA SER A 243 -20.19 12.51 10.91
C SER A 243 -19.32 12.98 12.07
N THR A 244 -18.28 12.21 12.46
CA THR A 244 -17.47 12.50 13.65
C THR A 244 -15.98 12.61 13.33
N VAL A 245 -15.38 11.57 12.75
CA VAL A 245 -13.92 11.55 12.48
C VAL A 245 -13.55 12.55 11.39
N ALA A 246 -14.30 12.58 10.29
CA ALA A 246 -14.02 13.44 9.14
C ALA A 246 -14.05 14.94 9.50
N PRO A 247 -15.09 15.48 10.17
CA PRO A 247 -15.08 16.89 10.58
C PRO A 247 -13.94 17.23 11.55
N ALA A 248 -13.59 16.32 12.46
CA ALA A 248 -12.53 16.54 13.44
C ALA A 248 -11.14 16.58 12.78
N LEU A 249 -10.83 15.62 11.89
CA LEU A 249 -9.55 15.60 11.18
C LEU A 249 -9.39 16.79 10.23
N VAL A 250 -10.43 17.13 9.46
CA VAL A 250 -10.41 18.34 8.60
C VAL A 250 -10.24 19.59 9.46
N GLY A 251 -10.96 19.70 10.58
CA GLY A 251 -10.86 20.84 11.50
C GLY A 251 -9.53 20.95 12.24
N SER A 252 -8.78 19.84 12.39
CA SER A 252 -7.49 19.81 13.07
C SER A 252 -6.37 20.52 12.28
N GLY A 253 -6.48 20.55 10.94
CA GLY A 253 -5.43 21.08 10.07
C GLY A 253 -4.10 20.32 10.15
N LEU A 254 -4.10 19.08 10.64
CA LEU A 254 -2.92 18.22 10.67
C LEU A 254 -2.47 17.85 9.25
N SER A 255 -1.16 17.76 9.06
CA SER A 255 -0.60 17.33 7.79
C SER A 255 -0.73 15.82 7.62
N VAL A 256 -1.08 15.36 6.41
CA VAL A 256 -1.18 13.93 6.09
C VAL A 256 0.15 13.17 6.20
N VAL A 257 1.29 13.85 6.27
CA VAL A 257 2.60 13.20 6.50
C VAL A 257 2.85 12.86 7.98
N ASP A 258 2.10 13.49 8.90
CA ASP A 258 2.19 13.27 10.35
C ASP A 258 1.29 12.09 10.78
N GLN A 259 1.54 10.89 10.22
CA GLN A 259 0.72 9.68 10.45
C GLN A 259 0.43 9.44 11.93
N GLU A 260 1.46 9.50 12.79
CA GLU A 260 1.33 9.29 14.24
C GLU A 260 0.39 10.30 14.90
N LYS A 261 0.44 11.59 14.53
CA LYS A 261 -0.44 12.60 15.12
C LYS A 261 -1.90 12.38 14.72
N ILE A 262 -2.14 11.99 13.46
CA ILE A 262 -3.50 11.72 12.97
C ILE A 262 -4.06 10.46 13.61
N ASP A 263 -3.28 9.37 13.67
CA ASP A 263 -3.68 8.15 14.35
C ASP A 263 -3.97 8.41 15.82
N ASN A 264 -3.05 9.07 16.55
CA ASN A 264 -3.24 9.41 17.96
C ASN A 264 -4.50 10.25 18.21
N LEU A 265 -4.79 11.23 17.34
CA LEU A 265 -6.03 12.00 17.44
C LEU A 265 -7.28 11.11 17.31
N MET A 266 -7.29 10.16 16.36
CA MET A 266 -8.42 9.22 16.22
C MET A 266 -8.54 8.28 17.43
N LEU A 267 -7.41 7.79 17.97
CA LEU A 267 -7.36 6.95 19.16
C LEU A 267 -7.90 7.69 20.39
N GLU A 268 -7.47 8.94 20.61
CA GLU A 268 -7.96 9.78 21.71
C GLU A 268 -9.45 10.10 21.58
N MET A 269 -9.92 10.35 20.35
CA MET A 269 -11.34 10.61 20.08
C MET A 269 -12.23 9.38 20.33
N ASP A 270 -11.72 8.18 20.01
CA ASP A 270 -12.37 6.92 20.35
C ASP A 270 -12.38 6.74 21.87
N GLY A 271 -11.20 6.85 22.50
CA GLY A 271 -11.03 6.85 23.95
C GLY A 271 -11.24 5.49 24.62
N THR A 272 -11.29 4.39 23.85
CA THR A 272 -11.41 3.03 24.38
C THR A 272 -10.19 2.19 24.01
N GLU A 273 -9.88 1.20 24.85
CA GLU A 273 -8.70 0.33 24.66
C GLU A 273 -8.78 -0.51 23.37
N ASN A 274 -9.98 -0.97 23.01
CA ASN A 274 -10.21 -1.86 21.88
C ASN A 274 -10.93 -1.16 20.71
N LYS A 275 -10.91 0.18 20.65
CA LYS A 275 -11.53 0.96 19.57
C LYS A 275 -13.04 0.72 19.42
N SER A 276 -13.72 0.40 20.53
CA SER A 276 -15.12 -0.02 20.54
C SER A 276 -16.14 1.10 20.37
N LYS A 277 -15.73 2.37 20.47
CA LYS A 277 -16.65 3.50 20.27
C LYS A 277 -16.91 3.77 18.79
N PHE A 278 -15.87 3.80 17.96
CA PHE A 278 -16.01 4.01 16.52
C PHE A 278 -15.93 2.72 15.70
N GLY A 279 -15.29 1.69 16.25
CA GLY A 279 -14.86 0.50 15.52
C GLY A 279 -13.44 0.67 14.97
N ALA A 280 -12.62 -0.37 15.12
CA ALA A 280 -11.30 -0.46 14.51
C ALA A 280 -11.36 -0.34 12.99
N ASN A 281 -12.42 -0.86 12.37
CA ASN A 281 -12.70 -0.70 10.95
C ASN A 281 -13.00 0.74 10.53
N ALA A 282 -13.52 1.59 11.42
CA ALA A 282 -13.68 3.01 11.13
C ALA A 282 -12.32 3.74 11.13
N ILE A 283 -11.54 3.55 12.19
CA ILE A 283 -10.25 4.22 12.39
C ILE A 283 -9.25 3.78 11.31
N LEU A 284 -9.16 2.48 11.06
CA LEU A 284 -8.20 1.92 10.11
C LEU A 284 -8.42 2.44 8.69
N GLY A 285 -9.66 2.49 8.21
CA GLY A 285 -9.95 2.97 6.86
C GLY A 285 -9.41 4.38 6.62
N VAL A 286 -9.56 5.26 7.61
CA VAL A 286 -9.01 6.62 7.58
C VAL A 286 -7.48 6.58 7.68
N SER A 287 -6.93 5.82 8.63
CA SER A 287 -5.48 5.68 8.86
C SER A 287 -4.72 5.26 7.60
N LEU A 288 -5.23 4.26 6.87
CA LEU A 288 -4.67 3.77 5.62
C LEU A 288 -4.75 4.83 4.50
N ALA A 289 -5.88 5.53 4.37
CA ALA A 289 -6.06 6.57 3.37
C ALA A 289 -5.16 7.79 3.63
N VAL A 290 -4.93 8.13 4.91
CA VAL A 290 -3.96 9.15 5.34
C VAL A 290 -2.55 8.75 4.92
N CYS A 291 -2.14 7.51 5.18
CA CYS A 291 -0.81 7.03 4.80
C CYS A 291 -0.57 7.11 3.29
N LYS A 292 -1.57 6.74 2.48
CA LYS A 292 -1.54 6.91 1.01
C LYS A 292 -1.41 8.38 0.60
N ALA A 293 -2.14 9.28 1.26
CA ALA A 293 -2.03 10.72 1.01
C ALA A 293 -0.67 11.28 1.44
N GLY A 294 -0.11 10.82 2.56
CA GLY A 294 1.20 11.18 3.06
C GLY A 294 2.33 10.81 2.10
N ALA A 295 2.23 9.66 1.44
CA ALA A 295 3.17 9.25 0.38
C ALA A 295 3.14 10.20 -0.82
N ALA A 296 1.93 10.52 -1.31
CA ALA A 296 1.76 11.45 -2.43
C ALA A 296 2.13 12.90 -2.09
N GLU A 297 1.95 13.31 -0.83
CA GLU A 297 2.39 14.61 -0.35
C GLU A 297 3.91 14.74 -0.39
N LYS A 298 4.62 13.65 -0.04
CA LYS A 298 6.08 13.53 -0.14
C LYS A 298 6.60 13.26 -1.56
N ASP A 299 5.71 13.07 -2.53
CA ASP A 299 6.03 12.65 -3.90
C ASP A 299 6.90 11.37 -3.96
N VAL A 300 6.59 10.39 -3.11
CA VAL A 300 7.25 9.07 -3.07
C VAL A 300 6.22 7.92 -3.16
N PRO A 301 6.64 6.72 -3.60
CA PRO A 301 5.79 5.53 -3.52
C PRO A 301 5.39 5.20 -2.07
N LEU A 302 4.25 4.51 -1.90
CA LEU A 302 3.71 4.22 -0.57
C LEU A 302 4.68 3.37 0.27
N TYR A 303 5.30 2.33 -0.29
CA TYR A 303 6.31 1.53 0.41
C TYR A 303 7.50 2.37 0.92
N ARG A 304 7.86 3.46 0.24
CA ARG A 304 8.93 4.37 0.66
C ARG A 304 8.47 5.27 1.79
N HIS A 305 7.25 5.78 1.72
CA HIS A 305 6.65 6.53 2.82
C HIS A 305 6.52 5.69 4.10
N ILE A 306 6.09 4.43 3.98
CA ILE A 306 6.01 3.49 5.10
C ILE A 306 7.41 3.20 5.68
N ALA A 307 8.42 3.03 4.83
CA ALA A 307 9.79 2.86 5.29
C ALA A 307 10.27 4.08 6.10
N ASP A 308 10.00 5.31 5.65
CA ASP A 308 10.32 6.52 6.42
C ASP A 308 9.64 6.52 7.80
N LEU A 309 8.36 6.13 7.86
CA LEU A 309 7.61 6.06 9.12
C LEU A 309 8.17 5.00 10.08
N ALA A 310 8.66 3.88 9.54
CA ALA A 310 9.27 2.81 10.32
C ALA A 310 10.73 3.11 10.73
N GLY A 311 11.42 4.00 10.00
CA GLY A 311 12.85 4.26 10.14
C GLY A 311 13.73 3.30 9.33
N ASN A 312 13.19 2.70 8.27
CA ASN A 312 13.89 1.76 7.39
C ASN A 312 14.45 2.47 6.16
N SER A 313 15.64 2.07 5.72
CA SER A 313 16.32 2.62 4.54
C SER A 313 16.39 1.60 3.42
N ASP A 314 17.05 0.48 3.67
CA ASP A 314 17.25 -0.61 2.72
C ASP A 314 16.01 -1.51 2.61
N LEU A 315 15.41 -1.54 1.42
CA LEU A 315 14.17 -2.26 1.17
C LEU A 315 14.39 -3.72 0.84
N ILE A 316 13.47 -4.55 1.32
CA ILE A 316 13.46 -5.98 1.05
C ILE A 316 12.09 -6.42 0.51
N LEU A 317 12.11 -7.15 -0.61
CA LEU A 317 10.97 -7.89 -1.13
C LEU A 317 10.78 -9.18 -0.34
N PRO A 318 9.55 -9.51 0.06
CA PRO A 318 9.27 -10.64 0.94
C PRO A 318 9.23 -11.97 0.20
N VAL A 319 9.48 -13.08 0.90
CA VAL A 319 9.03 -14.40 0.45
C VAL A 319 7.51 -14.48 0.59
N PRO A 320 6.76 -14.81 -0.48
CA PRO A 320 5.32 -15.05 -0.38
C PRO A 320 5.03 -16.43 0.22
N ALA A 321 4.20 -16.47 1.26
CA ALA A 321 3.62 -17.68 1.82
C ALA A 321 2.23 -17.90 1.20
N PHE A 322 2.16 -18.77 0.19
CA PHE A 322 0.92 -19.02 -0.54
C PHE A 322 0.09 -20.08 0.17
N ASN A 323 -1.09 -19.72 0.70
CA ASN A 323 -2.05 -20.69 1.21
C ASN A 323 -2.65 -21.50 0.05
N VAL A 324 -2.32 -22.79 -0.06
CA VAL A 324 -2.66 -23.61 -1.24
C VAL A 324 -3.59 -24.79 -0.92
N ILE A 325 -3.72 -25.19 0.35
CA ILE A 325 -4.77 -26.10 0.84
C ILE A 325 -5.41 -25.48 2.08
N ASN A 326 -6.74 -25.42 2.09
CA ASN A 326 -7.52 -24.86 3.17
C ASN A 326 -8.23 -25.96 3.97
N GLY A 327 -8.20 -25.84 5.29
CA GLY A 327 -8.99 -26.62 6.24
C GLY A 327 -9.66 -25.69 7.25
N GLY A 328 -9.78 -26.15 8.50
CA GLY A 328 -10.33 -25.37 9.61
C GLY A 328 -11.68 -24.72 9.29
N SER A 329 -11.85 -23.49 9.77
CA SER A 329 -13.05 -22.66 9.54
C SER A 329 -13.10 -22.04 8.13
N HIS A 330 -12.03 -22.17 7.33
CA HIS A 330 -11.93 -21.64 5.97
C HIS A 330 -12.43 -22.59 4.88
N ALA A 331 -12.78 -23.84 5.24
CA ALA A 331 -13.22 -24.87 4.28
C ALA A 331 -14.23 -25.86 4.87
N GLY A 332 -15.20 -26.27 4.04
CA GLY A 332 -16.23 -27.26 4.38
C GLY A 332 -15.78 -28.72 4.34
N ASN A 333 -14.48 -29.00 4.51
CA ASN A 333 -13.91 -30.35 4.62
C ASN A 333 -13.76 -30.76 6.09
N LYS A 334 -13.14 -31.92 6.37
CA LYS A 334 -12.87 -32.38 7.75
C LYS A 334 -11.56 -31.90 8.34
N LEU A 335 -10.59 -31.57 7.49
CA LEU A 335 -9.25 -31.11 7.86
C LEU A 335 -9.30 -30.02 8.93
N ALA A 336 -8.69 -30.27 10.10
CA ALA A 336 -8.78 -29.35 11.23
C ALA A 336 -7.87 -28.13 11.10
N MET A 337 -6.62 -28.32 10.67
CA MET A 337 -5.68 -27.21 10.49
C MET A 337 -6.12 -26.30 9.34
N GLN A 338 -5.95 -24.99 9.52
CA GLN A 338 -6.60 -23.98 8.70
C GLN A 338 -5.92 -23.76 7.35
N GLU A 339 -4.59 -23.67 7.31
CA GLU A 339 -3.84 -23.30 6.12
C GLU A 339 -2.58 -24.15 5.97
N PHE A 340 -2.33 -24.61 4.74
CA PHE A 340 -1.08 -25.24 4.36
C PHE A 340 -0.47 -24.42 3.24
N MET A 341 0.68 -23.82 3.54
CA MET A 341 1.32 -22.81 2.72
C MET A 341 2.61 -23.34 2.07
N ILE A 342 2.90 -22.87 0.86
CA ILE A 342 4.20 -23.05 0.22
C ILE A 342 4.97 -21.73 0.18
N LEU A 343 6.26 -21.79 0.50
CA LEU A 343 7.18 -20.65 0.54
C LEU A 343 8.36 -20.93 -0.41
N PRO A 344 8.47 -20.26 -1.56
CA PRO A 344 9.55 -20.44 -2.52
C PRO A 344 10.83 -19.69 -2.08
N VAL A 345 11.41 -20.10 -0.95
CA VAL A 345 12.60 -19.46 -0.35
C VAL A 345 13.86 -19.54 -1.23
N GLY A 346 13.93 -20.52 -2.14
CA GLY A 346 15.03 -20.70 -3.09
C GLY A 346 14.81 -20.03 -4.46
N ALA A 347 13.82 -19.14 -4.58
CA ALA A 347 13.63 -18.31 -5.76
C ALA A 347 14.70 -17.21 -5.87
N GLU A 348 14.98 -16.75 -7.09
CA GLU A 348 16.01 -15.72 -7.34
C GLU A 348 15.50 -14.28 -7.15
N SER A 349 14.19 -14.10 -7.22
CA SER A 349 13.50 -12.81 -7.16
C SER A 349 12.06 -13.03 -6.70
N PHE A 350 11.35 -11.96 -6.36
CA PHE A 350 9.93 -12.02 -6.04
C PHE A 350 9.11 -12.51 -7.24
N ARG A 351 9.40 -12.02 -8.45
CA ARG A 351 8.77 -12.50 -9.68
C ARG A 351 9.01 -13.99 -9.93
N ASP A 352 10.21 -14.50 -9.68
CA ASP A 352 10.49 -15.94 -9.80
C ASP A 352 9.75 -16.74 -8.70
N ALA A 353 9.67 -16.22 -7.48
CA ALA A 353 8.87 -16.79 -6.40
C ALA A 353 7.38 -16.91 -6.78
N MET A 354 6.81 -15.87 -7.40
CA MET A 354 5.44 -15.90 -7.92
C MET A 354 5.24 -16.97 -8.99
N ARG A 355 6.18 -17.12 -9.92
CA ARG A 355 6.15 -18.14 -10.97
C ARG A 355 6.18 -19.55 -10.35
N ILE A 356 7.15 -19.80 -9.49
CA ILE A 356 7.33 -21.09 -8.78
C ILE A 356 6.07 -21.45 -8.00
N GLY A 357 5.54 -20.53 -7.20
CA GLY A 357 4.32 -20.74 -6.41
C GLY A 357 3.09 -21.06 -7.28
N ALA A 358 2.91 -20.33 -8.39
CA ALA A 358 1.81 -20.58 -9.32
C ALA A 358 1.93 -21.92 -10.06
N GLU A 359 3.14 -22.31 -10.48
CA GLU A 359 3.39 -23.62 -11.11
C GLU A 359 3.11 -24.78 -10.16
N VAL A 360 3.51 -24.68 -8.88
CA VAL A 360 3.16 -25.68 -7.86
C VAL A 360 1.67 -25.72 -7.58
N TYR A 361 1.01 -24.57 -7.45
CA TYR A 361 -0.44 -24.50 -7.26
C TYR A 361 -1.22 -25.20 -8.39
N HIS A 362 -0.82 -25.03 -9.65
CA HIS A 362 -1.45 -25.72 -10.78
C HIS A 362 -1.15 -27.23 -10.82
N ASN A 363 0.05 -27.64 -10.39
CA ASN A 363 0.37 -29.06 -10.23
C ASN A 363 -0.45 -29.69 -9.09
N LEU A 364 -0.58 -29.00 -7.96
CA LEU A 364 -1.40 -29.40 -6.83
C LEU A 364 -2.86 -29.58 -7.26
N LYS A 365 -3.41 -28.65 -8.05
CA LYS A 365 -4.74 -28.80 -8.64
C LYS A 365 -4.91 -30.11 -9.40
N SER A 366 -3.88 -30.48 -10.17
CA SER A 366 -3.91 -31.70 -10.97
C SER A 366 -3.81 -32.96 -10.10
N VAL A 367 -2.93 -32.96 -9.09
CA VAL A 367 -2.80 -34.04 -8.10
C VAL A 367 -4.11 -34.25 -7.35
N ILE A 368 -4.70 -33.18 -6.81
CA ILE A 368 -5.98 -33.24 -6.09
C ILE A 368 -7.11 -33.75 -7.01
N LYS A 369 -7.17 -33.25 -8.25
CA LYS A 369 -8.18 -33.68 -9.23
C LYS A 369 -8.08 -35.18 -9.54
N GLU A 370 -6.86 -35.69 -9.66
CA GLU A 370 -6.59 -37.10 -9.95
C GLU A 370 -6.98 -37.99 -8.77
N LYS A 371 -6.64 -37.58 -7.53
CA LYS A 371 -6.86 -38.38 -6.33
C LYS A 371 -8.29 -38.30 -5.77
N TYR A 372 -8.90 -37.11 -5.76
CA TYR A 372 -10.21 -36.85 -5.11
C TYR A 372 -11.30 -36.38 -6.07
N GLY A 373 -11.00 -36.29 -7.36
CA GLY A 373 -11.95 -35.84 -8.38
C GLY A 373 -12.01 -34.32 -8.53
N LYS A 374 -12.69 -33.89 -9.60
CA LYS A 374 -12.76 -32.48 -10.01
C LYS A 374 -13.38 -31.56 -8.95
N ASP A 375 -14.34 -32.05 -8.17
CA ASP A 375 -15.10 -31.22 -7.23
C ASP A 375 -14.24 -30.85 -6.00
N ALA A 376 -13.17 -31.60 -5.73
CA ALA A 376 -12.16 -31.30 -4.72
C ALA A 376 -11.20 -30.16 -5.13
N THR A 377 -11.28 -29.68 -6.38
CA THR A 377 -10.46 -28.55 -6.89
C THR A 377 -11.17 -27.20 -6.82
N ASN A 378 -12.33 -27.15 -6.15
CA ASN A 378 -12.89 -25.88 -5.71
C ASN A 378 -11.98 -25.25 -4.66
N VAL A 379 -12.09 -23.93 -4.53
CA VAL A 379 -11.21 -23.14 -3.67
C VAL A 379 -11.98 -22.61 -2.46
N GLY A 380 -11.31 -22.51 -1.32
CA GLY A 380 -11.81 -21.83 -0.13
C GLY A 380 -11.73 -20.30 -0.25
N ASP A 381 -11.94 -19.63 0.87
CA ASP A 381 -11.96 -18.15 0.96
C ASP A 381 -10.67 -17.50 0.42
N GLU A 382 -9.53 -18.16 0.61
CA GLU A 382 -8.21 -17.62 0.28
C GLU A 382 -7.61 -18.16 -1.02
N GLY A 383 -8.39 -18.93 -1.79
CA GLY A 383 -7.99 -19.46 -3.08
C GLY A 383 -7.26 -20.81 -3.05
N GLY A 384 -6.89 -21.31 -1.87
CA GLY A 384 -6.36 -22.67 -1.72
C GLY A 384 -7.45 -23.74 -1.92
N PHE A 385 -7.05 -24.94 -2.30
CA PHE A 385 -8.00 -26.04 -2.54
C PHE A 385 -8.57 -26.59 -1.23
N ALA A 386 -9.81 -27.09 -1.29
CA ALA A 386 -10.48 -27.67 -0.13
C ALA A 386 -10.83 -29.17 -0.38
N PRO A 387 -9.83 -30.06 -0.53
CA PRO A 387 -10.09 -31.48 -0.68
C PRO A 387 -10.73 -32.03 0.59
N ASN A 388 -11.59 -33.05 0.44
CA ASN A 388 -12.27 -33.67 1.58
C ASN A 388 -11.37 -34.69 2.29
N ILE A 389 -10.31 -34.18 2.90
CA ILE A 389 -9.35 -34.93 3.72
C ILE A 389 -9.57 -34.62 5.19
N LEU A 390 -9.18 -35.55 6.07
CA LEU A 390 -9.23 -35.43 7.52
C LEU A 390 -7.82 -35.24 8.10
N GLU A 391 -6.90 -36.12 7.68
CA GLU A 391 -5.55 -36.16 8.23
C GLU A 391 -4.70 -34.98 7.75
N ASN A 392 -4.09 -34.25 8.68
CA ASN A 392 -3.22 -33.12 8.38
C ASN A 392 -1.96 -33.55 7.61
N SER A 393 -1.46 -34.75 7.88
CA SER A 393 -0.34 -35.37 7.14
C SER A 393 -0.67 -35.61 5.67
N GLU A 394 -1.93 -35.90 5.34
CA GLU A 394 -2.36 -36.09 3.95
C GLU A 394 -2.30 -34.77 3.16
N ALA A 395 -2.58 -33.63 3.80
CA ALA A 395 -2.38 -32.32 3.18
C ALA A 395 -0.88 -32.07 2.87
N LEU A 396 0.00 -32.37 3.82
CA LEU A 396 1.46 -32.24 3.65
C LEU A 396 2.00 -33.15 2.55
N GLU A 397 1.52 -34.39 2.45
CA GLU A 397 1.92 -35.32 1.38
C GLU A 397 1.46 -34.83 -0.01
N LEU A 398 0.25 -34.26 -0.12
CA LEU A 398 -0.21 -33.63 -1.36
C LEU A 398 0.68 -32.46 -1.79
N LEU A 399 1.12 -31.63 -0.84
CA LEU A 399 2.04 -30.53 -1.14
C LEU A 399 3.39 -31.05 -1.60
N LYS A 400 3.95 -32.04 -0.90
CA LYS A 400 5.22 -32.67 -1.28
C LYS A 400 5.15 -33.25 -2.70
N GLU A 401 4.10 -34.01 -3.02
CA GLU A 401 3.90 -34.56 -4.36
C GLU A 401 3.80 -33.45 -5.42
N ALA A 402 3.07 -32.36 -5.13
CA ALA A 402 2.91 -31.25 -6.06
C ALA A 402 4.22 -30.47 -6.29
N ILE A 403 5.00 -30.25 -5.23
CA ILE A 403 6.33 -29.60 -5.28
C ILE A 403 7.29 -30.44 -6.11
N ASP A 404 7.35 -31.75 -5.86
CA ASP A 404 8.20 -32.69 -6.58
C ASP A 404 7.82 -32.76 -8.07
N LYS A 405 6.51 -32.84 -8.36
CA LYS A 405 5.98 -32.87 -9.73
C LYS A 405 6.28 -31.58 -10.51
N ALA A 406 6.33 -30.45 -9.83
CA ALA A 406 6.71 -29.17 -10.43
C ALA A 406 8.24 -29.00 -10.60
N GLY A 407 9.05 -29.86 -9.98
CA GLY A 407 10.51 -29.82 -10.05
C GLY A 407 11.16 -28.79 -9.13
N TYR A 408 10.53 -28.46 -8.00
CA TYR A 408 10.99 -27.40 -7.07
C TYR A 408 11.28 -27.88 -5.65
N THR A 409 11.59 -29.17 -5.45
CA THR A 409 11.89 -29.78 -4.15
C THR A 409 12.94 -29.01 -3.34
N ASP A 410 14.00 -28.54 -4.00
CA ASP A 410 15.10 -27.82 -3.32
C ASP A 410 14.83 -26.31 -3.14
N LYS A 411 13.72 -25.78 -3.67
CA LYS A 411 13.41 -24.34 -3.67
C LYS A 411 12.23 -23.96 -2.77
N ILE A 412 11.40 -24.90 -2.39
CA ILE A 412 10.16 -24.65 -1.64
C ILE A 412 10.21 -25.33 -0.27
N VAL A 413 9.77 -24.58 0.73
CA VAL A 413 9.49 -25.06 2.08
C VAL A 413 8.02 -24.84 2.41
N ILE A 414 7.54 -25.43 3.50
CA ILE A 414 6.13 -25.42 3.90
C ILE A 414 5.94 -24.55 5.15
N GLY A 415 4.87 -23.79 5.16
CA GLY A 415 4.32 -23.12 6.34
C GLY A 415 2.95 -23.68 6.68
N MET A 416 2.54 -23.58 7.94
CA MET A 416 1.22 -24.02 8.40
C MET A 416 0.61 -22.93 9.27
N ASP A 417 -0.68 -22.65 9.08
CA ASP A 417 -1.51 -21.99 10.10
C ASP A 417 -2.50 -23.02 10.63
N VAL A 418 -2.36 -23.32 11.91
CA VAL A 418 -3.16 -24.33 12.57
C VAL A 418 -4.48 -23.72 13.06
N ALA A 419 -4.48 -22.46 13.51
CA ALA A 419 -5.60 -21.80 14.18
C ALA A 419 -6.19 -22.64 15.33
N ALA A 420 -5.32 -23.12 16.24
CA ALA A 420 -5.69 -24.13 17.23
C ALA A 420 -6.79 -23.70 18.21
N SER A 421 -6.96 -22.39 18.44
CA SER A 421 -8.06 -21.83 19.24
C SER A 421 -9.44 -22.29 18.74
N GLU A 422 -9.62 -22.49 17.44
CA GLU A 422 -10.90 -22.89 16.84
C GLU A 422 -11.35 -24.28 17.28
N PHE A 423 -10.41 -25.15 17.63
CA PHE A 423 -10.65 -26.53 18.04
C PHE A 423 -10.12 -26.85 19.45
N TYR A 424 -9.79 -25.83 20.22
CA TYR A 424 -9.51 -25.97 21.64
C TYR A 424 -10.80 -26.20 22.43
N ARG A 425 -10.85 -27.28 23.20
CA ARG A 425 -12.02 -27.75 23.96
C ARG A 425 -11.57 -28.31 25.31
N ASP A 426 -12.08 -27.75 26.39
CA ASP A 426 -11.89 -28.26 27.76
C ASP A 426 -10.41 -28.57 28.13
N GLY A 427 -9.47 -27.71 27.75
CA GLY A 427 -8.03 -27.91 28.04
C GLY A 427 -7.31 -28.84 27.06
N LYS A 428 -7.95 -29.23 25.96
CA LYS A 428 -7.45 -30.16 24.94
C LYS A 428 -7.80 -29.67 23.53
N TYR A 429 -7.41 -30.44 22.52
CA TYR A 429 -7.56 -30.09 21.10
C TYR A 429 -8.30 -31.18 20.32
N ASP A 430 -9.28 -30.77 19.52
CA ASP A 430 -10.10 -31.66 18.69
C ASP A 430 -9.74 -31.57 17.18
N LEU A 431 -8.91 -32.49 16.70
CA LEU A 431 -8.51 -32.54 15.29
C LEU A 431 -9.62 -33.00 14.31
N ASP A 432 -10.85 -33.19 14.77
CA ASP A 432 -12.04 -33.46 13.94
C ASP A 432 -13.24 -32.60 14.41
N PHE A 433 -12.99 -31.38 14.91
CA PHE A 433 -14.00 -30.47 15.49
C PHE A 433 -15.20 -30.12 14.58
N LYS A 434 -15.09 -30.37 13.27
CA LYS A 434 -16.17 -30.17 12.29
C LYS A 434 -17.13 -31.36 12.20
N SER A 435 -16.76 -32.50 12.76
CA SER A 435 -17.64 -33.65 12.96
C SER A 435 -18.38 -33.53 14.30
N PRO A 436 -19.48 -34.29 14.52
CA PRO A 436 -20.15 -34.32 15.83
C PRO A 436 -19.15 -34.51 16.97
N ASP A 437 -19.40 -33.79 18.06
CA ASP A 437 -18.48 -33.68 19.19
C ASP A 437 -18.25 -35.03 19.88
N ASP A 438 -16.98 -35.35 20.15
CA ASP A 438 -16.54 -36.57 20.83
C ASP A 438 -15.29 -36.31 21.68
N PRO A 439 -15.44 -36.04 22.99
CA PRO A 439 -14.31 -35.76 23.89
C PRO A 439 -13.27 -36.89 24.00
N SER A 440 -13.57 -38.12 23.55
CA SER A 440 -12.63 -39.23 23.61
C SER A 440 -11.51 -39.14 22.57
N ARG A 441 -11.70 -38.35 21.50
CA ARG A 441 -10.68 -38.11 20.46
C ARG A 441 -9.78 -36.91 20.75
N TYR A 442 -10.10 -36.14 21.79
CA TYR A 442 -9.36 -34.93 22.12
C TYR A 442 -7.94 -35.28 22.60
N ILE A 443 -6.96 -34.60 22.03
CA ILE A 443 -5.55 -34.76 22.37
C ILE A 443 -5.08 -33.59 23.24
N SER A 444 -4.11 -33.86 24.11
CA SER A 444 -3.46 -32.85 24.94
C SER A 444 -2.54 -31.93 24.12
N ALA A 445 -2.14 -30.80 24.71
CA ALA A 445 -1.13 -29.92 24.14
C ALA A 445 0.21 -30.66 23.85
N ASP A 446 0.60 -31.59 24.72
CA ASP A 446 1.82 -32.38 24.54
C ASP A 446 1.72 -33.32 23.32
N GLU A 447 0.60 -34.04 23.19
CA GLU A 447 0.35 -34.91 22.04
C GLU A 447 0.28 -34.13 20.73
N LEU A 448 -0.30 -32.92 20.76
CA LEU A 448 -0.36 -32.03 19.61
C LEU A 448 1.05 -31.47 19.26
N GLY A 449 1.85 -31.10 20.26
CA GLY A 449 3.24 -30.70 20.09
C GLY A 449 4.10 -31.81 19.47
N ASP A 450 3.93 -33.06 19.92
CA ASP A 450 4.60 -34.24 19.36
C ASP A 450 4.20 -34.48 17.90
N LEU A 451 2.92 -34.26 17.56
CA LEU A 451 2.43 -34.32 16.19
C LEU A 451 3.12 -33.27 15.31
N TYR A 452 3.24 -32.02 15.76
CA TYR A 452 3.98 -31.00 15.00
C TYR A 452 5.46 -31.34 14.82
N GLN A 453 6.12 -31.85 15.86
CA GLN A 453 7.52 -32.29 15.73
C GLN A 453 7.66 -33.41 14.69
N SER A 454 6.66 -34.29 14.57
CA SER A 454 6.63 -35.28 13.50
C SER A 454 6.56 -34.63 12.12
N PHE A 455 5.75 -33.58 11.95
CA PHE A 455 5.64 -32.87 10.68
C PHE A 455 6.92 -32.13 10.31
N VAL A 456 7.56 -31.47 11.26
CA VAL A 456 8.85 -30.77 11.05
C VAL A 456 9.98 -31.74 10.68
N ARG A 457 9.93 -32.98 11.20
CA ARG A 457 10.91 -34.02 10.87
C ARG A 457 10.67 -34.62 9.47
N ASP A 458 9.42 -34.87 9.13
CA ASP A 458 9.06 -35.70 7.97
C ASP A 458 8.80 -34.86 6.70
N TYR A 459 8.57 -33.55 6.84
CA TYR A 459 8.30 -32.59 5.76
C TYR A 459 9.14 -31.31 5.92
N PRO A 460 9.37 -30.52 4.87
CA PRO A 460 10.16 -29.28 4.95
C PRO A 460 9.36 -28.12 5.59
N VAL A 461 8.72 -28.36 6.73
CA VAL A 461 7.97 -27.35 7.49
C VAL A 461 8.94 -26.44 8.22
N VAL A 462 8.89 -25.15 7.93
CA VAL A 462 9.79 -24.13 8.50
C VAL A 462 9.06 -23.04 9.29
N SER A 463 7.72 -23.03 9.24
CA SER A 463 6.90 -22.05 9.97
C SER A 463 5.59 -22.71 10.41
N ILE A 464 5.24 -22.56 11.69
CA ILE A 464 3.93 -22.96 12.23
C ILE A 464 3.33 -21.75 12.96
N GLU A 465 2.13 -21.37 12.55
CA GLU A 465 1.32 -20.31 13.14
C GLU A 465 0.21 -20.92 14.01
N ASP A 466 -0.06 -20.27 15.14
CA ASP A 466 -1.07 -20.65 16.14
C ASP A 466 -1.16 -22.16 16.45
N PRO A 467 -0.04 -22.81 16.82
CA PRO A 467 -0.02 -24.23 17.17
C PRO A 467 -0.88 -24.58 18.39
N PHE A 468 -1.20 -23.61 19.25
CA PHE A 468 -1.99 -23.80 20.47
C PHE A 468 -3.01 -22.67 20.64
N ASP A 469 -3.95 -22.85 21.56
CA ASP A 469 -4.94 -21.84 21.89
C ASP A 469 -4.29 -20.50 22.28
N GLN A 470 -4.97 -19.40 21.97
CA GLN A 470 -4.53 -18.03 22.22
C GLN A 470 -4.19 -17.71 23.70
N ASP A 471 -4.63 -18.55 24.65
CA ASP A 471 -4.29 -18.43 26.07
C ASP A 471 -3.57 -19.66 26.67
N ASP A 472 -3.17 -20.65 25.86
CA ASP A 472 -2.38 -21.81 26.30
C ASP A 472 -0.86 -21.52 26.32
N TRP A 473 -0.49 -20.46 27.05
CA TRP A 473 0.86 -19.89 27.09
C TRP A 473 1.97 -20.90 27.47
N GLU A 474 1.64 -21.87 28.33
CA GLU A 474 2.58 -22.93 28.72
C GLU A 474 2.92 -23.84 27.53
N ALA A 475 1.91 -24.26 26.75
CA ALA A 475 2.11 -25.06 25.55
C ALA A 475 2.94 -24.33 24.50
N TRP A 476 2.63 -23.05 24.24
CA TRP A 476 3.40 -22.18 23.34
C TRP A 476 4.89 -22.12 23.74
N SER A 477 5.16 -21.76 24.99
CA SER A 477 6.52 -21.59 25.51
C SER A 477 7.29 -22.91 25.50
N LYS A 478 6.64 -24.01 25.89
CA LYS A 478 7.22 -25.36 25.85
C LYS A 478 7.56 -25.76 24.43
N PHE A 479 6.65 -25.59 23.47
CA PHE A 479 6.89 -26.00 22.09
C PHE A 479 7.97 -25.16 21.41
N THR A 480 7.91 -23.83 21.54
CA THR A 480 8.91 -22.91 20.99
C THR A 480 10.31 -23.19 21.51
N ALA A 481 10.46 -23.59 22.78
CA ALA A 481 11.75 -23.99 23.34
C ALA A 481 12.33 -25.29 22.75
N ASN A 482 11.51 -26.13 22.12
CA ASN A 482 11.89 -27.45 21.62
C ASN A 482 11.98 -27.54 20.08
N VAL A 483 11.79 -26.43 19.35
CA VAL A 483 11.85 -26.40 17.89
C VAL A 483 12.76 -25.29 17.36
N GLY A 484 13.44 -25.55 16.23
CA GLY A 484 14.33 -24.58 15.57
C GLY A 484 13.67 -23.74 14.47
N ILE A 485 12.40 -24.00 14.19
CA ILE A 485 11.65 -23.36 13.10
C ILE A 485 11.05 -22.01 13.53
N GLN A 486 10.35 -21.34 12.61
CA GLN A 486 9.57 -20.15 12.93
C GLN A 486 8.26 -20.55 13.62
N ILE A 487 7.94 -19.92 14.74
CA ILE A 487 6.66 -20.04 15.44
C ILE A 487 5.99 -18.67 15.42
N VAL A 488 4.84 -18.59 14.77
CA VAL A 488 4.14 -17.32 14.52
C VAL A 488 2.97 -17.19 15.48
N GLY A 489 2.91 -16.08 16.22
CA GLY A 489 1.73 -15.74 17.02
C GLY A 489 0.78 -14.83 16.24
N ASP A 490 -0.44 -15.31 15.99
CA ASP A 490 -1.55 -14.57 15.38
C ASP A 490 -2.62 -14.26 16.44
N ASP A 491 -3.53 -15.19 16.76
CA ASP A 491 -4.53 -15.00 17.82
C ASP A 491 -3.88 -14.83 19.21
N LEU A 492 -2.69 -15.41 19.41
CA LEU A 492 -1.90 -15.21 20.62
C LEU A 492 -1.54 -13.74 20.84
N THR A 493 -1.19 -13.01 19.76
CA THR A 493 -0.62 -11.66 19.86
C THR A 493 -1.55 -10.57 19.37
N VAL A 494 -2.49 -10.88 18.47
CA VAL A 494 -3.49 -10.01 17.82
C VAL A 494 -2.94 -8.65 17.40
N THR A 495 -1.68 -8.62 16.93
CA THR A 495 -0.97 -7.38 16.58
C THR A 495 -0.97 -6.34 17.73
N ASN A 496 -1.09 -6.78 18.98
CA ASN A 496 -1.25 -5.94 20.17
C ASN A 496 0.06 -5.88 20.98
N PRO A 497 0.66 -4.69 21.15
CA PRO A 497 1.92 -4.54 21.89
C PRO A 497 1.95 -5.21 23.27
N LYS A 498 0.85 -5.14 24.05
CA LYS A 498 0.81 -5.75 25.40
C LYS A 498 0.92 -7.27 25.36
N ARG A 499 0.28 -7.91 24.37
CA ARG A 499 0.37 -9.37 24.20
C ARG A 499 1.70 -9.78 23.58
N ILE A 500 2.25 -8.97 22.68
CA ILE A 500 3.59 -9.17 22.13
C ILE A 500 4.64 -9.10 23.25
N GLU A 501 4.59 -8.09 24.13
CA GLU A 501 5.48 -7.96 25.30
C GLU A 501 5.44 -9.22 26.17
N ARG A 502 4.23 -9.68 26.52
CA ARG A 502 4.07 -10.93 27.27
C ARG A 502 4.65 -12.15 26.53
N ALA A 503 4.38 -12.26 25.24
CA ALA A 503 4.87 -13.38 24.44
C ALA A 503 6.40 -13.38 24.27
N VAL A 504 7.03 -12.21 24.25
CA VAL A 504 8.48 -12.05 24.34
C VAL A 504 9.00 -12.51 25.71
N GLU A 505 8.38 -12.06 26.81
CA GLU A 505 8.78 -12.43 28.18
C GLU A 505 8.69 -13.94 28.42
N GLU A 506 7.61 -14.57 27.97
CA GLU A 506 7.37 -16.01 28.11
C GLU A 506 8.12 -16.85 27.06
N LYS A 507 8.70 -16.21 26.03
CA LYS A 507 9.29 -16.87 24.85
C LYS A 507 8.30 -17.81 24.16
N ALA A 508 7.06 -17.35 24.08
CA ALA A 508 5.93 -18.12 23.59
C ALA A 508 6.02 -18.38 22.07
N CYS A 509 6.51 -17.40 21.30
CA CYS A 509 6.73 -17.52 19.86
C CYS A 509 7.99 -16.73 19.43
N ASN A 510 8.30 -16.72 18.13
CA ASN A 510 9.48 -16.03 17.59
C ASN A 510 9.21 -15.30 16.26
N CYS A 511 7.93 -15.11 15.93
CA CYS A 511 7.46 -14.33 14.81
C CYS A 511 6.08 -13.75 15.12
N LEU A 512 5.86 -12.50 14.73
CA LEU A 512 4.56 -11.84 14.79
C LEU A 512 3.82 -12.05 13.47
N LEU A 513 2.54 -12.41 13.52
CA LEU A 513 1.65 -12.17 12.37
C LEU A 513 1.09 -10.74 12.46
N LEU A 514 1.39 -9.91 11.47
CA LEU A 514 0.98 -8.51 11.47
C LEU A 514 -0.28 -8.32 10.62
N LYS A 515 -1.43 -8.17 11.30
CA LYS A 515 -2.72 -7.82 10.69
C LYS A 515 -3.14 -6.43 11.16
N VAL A 516 -3.03 -5.45 10.27
CA VAL A 516 -3.30 -4.04 10.60
C VAL A 516 -4.69 -3.79 11.18
N ASN A 517 -5.70 -4.58 10.80
CA ASN A 517 -7.05 -4.43 11.34
C ASN A 517 -7.26 -5.05 12.73
N GLN A 518 -6.36 -5.94 13.20
CA GLN A 518 -6.42 -6.45 14.58
C GLN A 518 -6.07 -5.36 15.60
N ILE A 519 -5.22 -4.40 15.21
CA ILE A 519 -4.86 -3.26 16.07
C ILE A 519 -5.59 -1.98 15.70
N GLY A 520 -5.87 -1.73 14.42
CA GLY A 520 -6.79 -0.68 13.95
C GLY A 520 -6.17 0.66 13.53
N SER A 521 -4.83 0.79 13.49
CA SER A 521 -4.14 1.95 12.91
C SER A 521 -2.79 1.56 12.30
N VAL A 522 -2.30 2.34 11.33
CA VAL A 522 -0.98 2.15 10.72
C VAL A 522 0.12 2.36 11.74
N THR A 523 0.03 3.40 12.57
CA THR A 523 1.03 3.71 13.60
C THR A 523 1.21 2.56 14.59
N GLU A 524 0.13 2.04 15.16
CA GLU A 524 0.22 0.93 16.13
C GLU A 524 0.72 -0.36 15.46
N ALA A 525 0.38 -0.60 14.18
CA ALA A 525 0.91 -1.75 13.44
C ALA A 525 2.43 -1.64 13.18
N ILE A 526 2.93 -0.44 12.84
CA ILE A 526 4.38 -0.18 12.71
C ILE A 526 5.06 -0.39 14.08
N GLN A 527 4.47 0.11 15.17
CA GLN A 527 5.01 -0.07 16.52
C GLN A 527 5.06 -1.55 16.93
N ALA A 528 4.01 -2.33 16.65
CA ALA A 528 3.99 -3.77 16.89
C ALA A 528 5.09 -4.50 16.08
N CYS A 529 5.27 -4.14 14.81
CA CYS A 529 6.35 -4.68 13.98
C CYS A 529 7.73 -4.37 14.57
N LYS A 530 7.97 -3.11 14.96
CA LYS A 530 9.24 -2.70 15.57
C LYS A 530 9.51 -3.40 16.88
N LEU A 531 8.51 -3.51 17.75
CA LEU A 531 8.62 -4.23 19.02
C LEU A 531 9.04 -5.69 18.80
N ALA A 532 8.44 -6.37 17.81
CA ALA A 532 8.82 -7.74 17.47
C ALA A 532 10.27 -7.80 16.94
N GLN A 533 10.63 -6.96 15.97
CA GLN A 533 11.97 -6.93 15.37
C GLN A 533 13.08 -6.58 16.39
N GLU A 534 12.83 -5.63 17.29
CA GLU A 534 13.76 -5.24 18.37
C GLU A 534 14.01 -6.40 19.35
N ASN A 535 13.06 -7.33 19.49
CA ASN A 535 13.20 -8.56 20.28
C ASN A 535 13.70 -9.76 19.47
N GLY A 536 14.19 -9.52 18.25
CA GLY A 536 14.79 -10.55 17.39
C GLY A 536 13.79 -11.49 16.73
N TRP A 537 12.50 -11.11 16.68
CA TRP A 537 11.47 -11.89 16.01
C TRP A 537 11.38 -11.56 14.52
N GLY A 538 10.93 -12.55 13.74
CA GLY A 538 10.40 -12.30 12.40
C GLY A 538 9.06 -11.56 12.46
N VAL A 539 8.64 -10.97 11.35
CA VAL A 539 7.28 -10.42 11.20
C VAL A 539 6.73 -10.86 9.86
N MET A 540 5.59 -11.54 9.86
CA MET A 540 4.87 -11.91 8.65
C MET A 540 3.66 -11.00 8.49
N VAL A 541 3.71 -10.11 7.50
CA VAL A 541 2.55 -9.28 7.16
C VAL A 541 1.46 -10.19 6.61
N SER A 542 0.22 -9.98 7.03
CA SER A 542 -0.88 -10.87 6.69
C SER A 542 -2.10 -10.12 6.15
N HIS A 543 -2.77 -10.76 5.20
CA HIS A 543 -4.14 -10.46 4.83
C HIS A 543 -5.15 -10.90 5.90
N ARG A 544 -6.45 -10.78 5.59
CA ARG A 544 -7.54 -11.51 6.27
C ARG A 544 -8.30 -12.38 5.26
N SER A 545 -9.07 -13.35 5.74
CA SER A 545 -9.88 -14.22 4.88
C SER A 545 -10.98 -13.45 4.12
N GLY A 546 -11.56 -12.39 4.69
CA GLY A 546 -12.32 -11.37 3.96
C GLY A 546 -11.41 -10.22 3.51
N GLU A 547 -10.96 -10.24 2.27
CA GLU A 547 -10.10 -9.19 1.69
C GLU A 547 -10.85 -8.34 0.66
N THR A 548 -10.21 -7.28 0.20
CA THR A 548 -10.68 -6.35 -0.83
C THR A 548 -9.65 -6.27 -1.96
N GLU A 549 -9.92 -5.45 -2.97
CA GLU A 549 -8.97 -5.10 -4.02
C GLU A 549 -7.83 -4.17 -3.54
N ASP A 550 -7.88 -3.68 -2.30
CA ASP A 550 -6.82 -2.83 -1.74
C ASP A 550 -5.48 -3.58 -1.76
N THR A 551 -4.37 -2.87 -1.88
CA THR A 551 -3.02 -3.46 -1.97
C THR A 551 -2.07 -2.96 -0.89
N PHE A 552 -2.57 -2.23 0.12
CA PHE A 552 -1.76 -1.58 1.15
C PHE A 552 -0.72 -2.51 1.79
N ILE A 553 -1.10 -3.76 2.10
CA ILE A 553 -0.19 -4.68 2.78
C ILE A 553 1.01 -5.12 1.91
N ALA A 554 0.94 -4.99 0.58
CA ALA A 554 2.08 -5.20 -0.32
C ALA A 554 3.13 -4.09 -0.14
N ASP A 555 2.70 -2.84 -0.08
CA ASP A 555 3.58 -1.71 0.22
C ASP A 555 4.06 -1.74 1.67
N LEU A 556 3.22 -2.19 2.61
CA LEU A 556 3.54 -2.32 4.02
C LEU A 556 4.67 -3.31 4.26
N VAL A 557 4.60 -4.52 3.71
CA VAL A 557 5.64 -5.54 3.93
C VAL A 557 7.00 -5.11 3.40
N VAL A 558 7.02 -4.41 2.26
CA VAL A 558 8.25 -3.86 1.69
C VAL A 558 8.75 -2.71 2.57
N GLY A 559 7.91 -1.75 2.92
CA GLY A 559 8.30 -0.61 3.76
C GLY A 559 8.79 -1.02 5.15
N LEU A 560 8.18 -2.05 5.75
CA LEU A 560 8.60 -2.63 7.03
C LEU A 560 9.79 -3.57 6.94
N CYS A 561 10.20 -3.94 5.72
CA CYS A 561 11.34 -4.81 5.44
C CYS A 561 11.26 -6.14 6.20
N THR A 562 10.06 -6.74 6.30
CA THR A 562 9.87 -7.90 7.17
C THR A 562 10.31 -9.22 6.54
N GLY A 563 10.45 -9.24 5.21
CA GLY A 563 10.99 -10.39 4.47
C GLY A 563 9.98 -11.51 4.19
N GLN A 564 8.73 -11.40 4.64
CA GLN A 564 7.71 -12.43 4.45
C GLN A 564 6.28 -11.87 4.52
N ILE A 565 5.41 -12.39 3.64
CA ILE A 565 3.98 -12.03 3.56
C ILE A 565 3.13 -13.27 3.31
N LYS A 566 2.03 -13.44 4.05
CA LYS A 566 0.93 -14.34 3.67
C LYS A 566 -0.24 -13.53 3.16
N THR A 567 -0.57 -13.66 1.88
CA THR A 567 -1.72 -12.96 1.29
C THR A 567 -2.56 -13.84 0.37
N GLY A 568 -2.60 -15.15 0.65
CA GLY A 568 -3.46 -16.15 0.02
C GLY A 568 -2.80 -16.93 -1.10
N ALA A 569 -3.58 -17.77 -1.79
CA ALA A 569 -3.11 -18.52 -2.96
C ALA A 569 -2.73 -17.57 -4.11
N PRO A 570 -1.99 -18.04 -5.13
CA PRO A 570 -1.92 -17.39 -6.44
C PRO A 570 -3.24 -17.56 -7.23
N CYS A 571 -4.37 -17.33 -6.57
CA CYS A 571 -5.74 -17.47 -7.06
C CYS A 571 -6.64 -16.47 -6.32
N ARG A 572 -7.71 -16.01 -6.99
CA ARG A 572 -8.62 -14.95 -6.56
C ARG A 572 -7.96 -13.56 -6.49
N SER A 573 -8.62 -12.56 -7.06
CA SER A 573 -7.98 -11.27 -7.37
C SER A 573 -7.71 -10.40 -6.14
N GLU A 574 -8.45 -10.56 -5.05
CA GLU A 574 -8.15 -9.90 -3.78
C GLU A 574 -6.80 -10.35 -3.19
N ARG A 575 -6.32 -11.54 -3.58
CA ARG A 575 -4.99 -12.09 -3.23
C ARG A 575 -3.95 -11.62 -4.23
N LEU A 576 -4.23 -11.89 -5.51
CA LEU A 576 -3.35 -11.51 -6.62
C LEU A 576 -3.13 -10.00 -6.72
N ALA A 577 -4.04 -9.15 -6.25
CA ALA A 577 -3.84 -7.70 -6.22
C ALA A 577 -2.56 -7.34 -5.45
N LYS A 578 -2.33 -7.96 -4.29
CA LYS A 578 -1.14 -7.72 -3.45
C LYS A 578 0.12 -8.29 -4.09
N TYR A 579 0.04 -9.53 -4.56
CA TYR A 579 1.17 -10.16 -5.26
C TYR A 579 1.57 -9.41 -6.55
N ASN A 580 0.59 -8.95 -7.33
CA ASN A 580 0.84 -8.13 -8.50
C ASN A 580 1.42 -6.76 -8.11
N GLN A 581 1.00 -6.18 -6.98
CA GLN A 581 1.60 -4.97 -6.48
C GLN A 581 3.07 -5.18 -6.07
N LEU A 582 3.41 -6.30 -5.43
CA LEU A 582 4.79 -6.65 -5.11
C LEU A 582 5.66 -6.83 -6.35
N MET A 583 5.14 -7.42 -7.44
CA MET A 583 5.86 -7.46 -8.72
C MET A 583 6.08 -6.07 -9.33
N ARG A 584 5.13 -5.13 -9.17
CA ARG A 584 5.32 -3.74 -9.62
C ARG A 584 6.36 -3.01 -8.77
N ILE A 585 6.35 -3.22 -7.45
CA ILE A 585 7.36 -2.64 -6.54
C ILE A 585 8.75 -3.19 -6.87
N GLU A 586 8.87 -4.49 -7.12
CA GLU A 586 10.14 -5.09 -7.57
C GLU A 586 10.63 -4.45 -8.89
N GLU A 587 9.74 -4.27 -9.87
CA GLU A 587 10.08 -3.59 -11.13
C GLU A 587 10.49 -2.13 -10.93
N GLU A 588 9.81 -1.39 -10.03
CA GLU A 588 10.10 0.01 -9.71
C GLU A 588 11.45 0.18 -8.99
N LEU A 589 11.82 -0.76 -8.12
CA LEU A 589 13.10 -0.75 -7.42
C LEU A 589 14.29 -1.16 -8.32
N GLY A 590 14.05 -1.94 -9.38
CA GLY A 590 15.08 -2.35 -10.32
C GLY A 590 16.28 -3.01 -9.63
N ASP A 591 17.49 -2.47 -9.85
CA ASP A 591 18.74 -3.00 -9.29
C ASP A 591 18.85 -2.85 -7.76
N GLU A 592 18.00 -2.02 -7.15
CA GLU A 592 17.91 -1.88 -5.68
C GLU A 592 17.05 -2.97 -5.05
N ALA A 593 16.26 -3.71 -5.84
CA ALA A 593 15.44 -4.80 -5.32
C ALA A 593 16.31 -5.90 -4.69
N ARG A 594 15.96 -6.29 -3.46
CA ARG A 594 16.58 -7.40 -2.73
C ARG A 594 15.47 -8.35 -2.30
N PHE A 595 15.57 -9.61 -2.69
CA PHE A 595 14.60 -10.63 -2.29
C PHE A 595 15.09 -11.36 -1.04
N ALA A 596 14.21 -11.51 -0.05
CA ALA A 596 14.58 -12.08 1.25
C ALA A 596 15.08 -13.54 1.14
N GLY A 597 14.50 -14.34 0.25
CA GLY A 597 14.88 -15.74 0.04
C GLY A 597 14.97 -16.55 1.33
N HIS A 598 16.07 -17.27 1.52
CA HIS A 598 16.33 -18.05 2.74
C HIS A 598 16.42 -17.19 4.02
N ASN A 599 16.63 -15.88 3.91
CA ASN A 599 16.69 -14.95 5.04
C ASN A 599 15.33 -14.35 5.42
N PHE A 600 14.21 -14.91 4.96
CA PHE A 600 12.85 -14.38 5.22
C PHE A 600 12.53 -14.11 6.69
N ARG A 601 13.16 -14.84 7.63
CA ARG A 601 13.00 -14.66 9.08
C ARG A 601 13.74 -13.43 9.62
N ASN A 602 14.85 -13.06 8.98
CA ASN A 602 15.69 -11.93 9.37
C ASN A 602 16.38 -11.35 8.12
N PRO A 603 15.67 -10.56 7.32
CA PRO A 603 16.21 -10.04 6.05
C PRO A 603 17.21 -8.89 6.24
N SER A 604 17.40 -8.36 7.45
CA SER A 604 18.34 -7.27 7.73
C SER A 604 19.81 -7.62 7.48
N VAL A 605 20.11 -8.89 7.22
CA VAL A 605 21.45 -9.40 6.91
C VAL A 605 21.85 -9.25 5.43
N LEU A 606 20.91 -8.82 4.57
CA LEU A 606 21.07 -8.77 3.11
C LEU A 606 21.71 -7.48 2.58
#